data_AF-A0A0N0D0L8-F1
#
_entry.id   AF-A0A0N0D0L8-F1
#
_cell.length_a   1.000
_cell.length_b   1.000
_cell.length_c   1.000
_cell.angle_alpha   90.00
_cell.angle_beta   90.00
_cell.angle_gamma   90.00
#
_symmetry.space_group_name_H-M   'P 1'
#
loop_
_entity.id
_entity.type
_entity.pdbx_description
1 polymer ?
#
loop_
_entity_poly.entity_id
_entity_poly.type
_entity_poly.pdbx_seq_one_letter_code
_entity_poly.pdbx_strand_id
1 'polypeptide(L)'
;FLKIWGKIEVAGIKRTDIENKVIKKYTSLTKKYKNYQGYLAEVFMIQILWNNQNKTIDGKYFHSSKDIKMPNRFVFIDHRSRLGSGHGMEIDIYATAGLDQWIAESKWWSKKPVDASVVKNFIALGERVKEKEIEDGGLNTLTLWLFASDGVTKNAQKLIEENGILWSTKDDLNA
;
A
#
# COMPACT_ATOMS: atom_id res chain seq x y z
N PHE A 1 -14.98 -31.71 -10.22
CA PHE A 1 -16.24 -32.46 -10.07
C PHE A 1 -15.99 -33.93 -9.73
N LEU A 2 -15.47 -34.78 -10.64
CA LEU A 2 -15.20 -36.22 -10.40
C LEU A 2 -14.39 -36.52 -9.11
N LYS A 3 -13.34 -35.74 -8.83
CA LYS A 3 -12.46 -35.95 -7.67
C LYS A 3 -13.13 -35.69 -6.30
N ILE A 4 -14.21 -34.92 -6.28
CA ILE A 4 -15.02 -34.64 -5.08
C ILE A 4 -16.08 -35.72 -4.93
N TRP A 5 -16.76 -36.06 -6.03
CA TRP A 5 -17.75 -37.13 -6.09
C TRP A 5 -17.19 -38.47 -5.61
N GLY A 6 -16.01 -38.88 -6.10
CA GLY A 6 -15.36 -40.13 -5.67
C GLY A 6 -14.97 -40.15 -4.18
N LYS A 7 -14.76 -38.99 -3.53
CA LYS A 7 -14.47 -38.95 -2.09
C LYS A 7 -15.71 -39.09 -1.22
N ILE A 8 -16.86 -38.65 -1.72
CA ILE A 8 -18.15 -38.72 -1.03
C ILE A 8 -18.74 -40.12 -1.22
N GLU A 9 -18.89 -40.57 -2.46
CA GLU A 9 -19.63 -41.79 -2.81
C GLU A 9 -18.79 -43.06 -2.66
N VAL A 10 -17.49 -43.02 -2.96
CA VAL A 10 -16.63 -44.23 -2.93
C VAL A 10 -15.85 -44.35 -1.63
N ALA A 11 -15.36 -43.24 -1.07
CA ALA A 11 -14.55 -43.25 0.15
C ALA A 11 -15.34 -43.01 1.46
N GLY A 12 -16.66 -42.79 1.38
CA GLY A 12 -17.54 -42.62 2.54
C GLY A 12 -17.25 -41.39 3.42
N ILE A 13 -16.47 -40.43 2.92
CA ILE A 13 -16.13 -39.22 3.68
C ILE A 13 -17.37 -38.32 3.70
N LYS A 14 -17.76 -37.86 4.90
CA LYS A 14 -18.90 -36.97 5.07
C LYS A 14 -18.74 -35.74 4.18
N ARG A 15 -19.78 -35.46 3.40
CA ARG A 15 -19.85 -34.34 2.47
C ARG A 15 -19.46 -33.01 3.10
N THR A 16 -19.89 -32.78 4.35
CA THR A 16 -19.56 -31.59 5.15
C THR A 16 -18.06 -31.39 5.35
N ASP A 17 -17.29 -32.46 5.52
CA ASP A 17 -15.84 -32.38 5.77
C ASP A 17 -15.07 -32.04 4.48
N ILE A 18 -15.57 -32.53 3.34
CA ILE A 18 -15.01 -32.20 2.02
C ILE A 18 -15.34 -30.74 1.66
N GLU A 19 -16.57 -30.30 1.86
CA GLU A 19 -16.99 -28.92 1.63
C GLU A 19 -16.17 -27.94 2.49
N ASN A 20 -16.04 -28.22 3.80
CA ASN A 20 -15.20 -27.42 4.70
C ASN A 20 -13.74 -27.36 4.26
N LYS A 21 -13.16 -28.48 3.81
CA LYS A 21 -11.77 -28.54 3.32
C LYS A 21 -11.58 -27.75 2.02
N VAL A 22 -12.57 -27.79 1.13
CA VAL A 22 -12.57 -27.03 -0.13
C VAL A 22 -12.68 -25.54 0.16
N ILE A 23 -13.61 -25.12 1.03
CA ILE A 23 -13.77 -23.72 1.46
C ILE A 23 -12.46 -23.22 2.08
N LYS A 24 -11.86 -23.94 3.03
CA LYS A 24 -10.57 -23.56 3.64
C LYS A 24 -9.46 -23.39 2.59
N LYS A 25 -9.38 -24.29 1.62
CA LYS A 25 -8.38 -24.23 0.54
C LYS A 25 -8.59 -23.00 -0.36
N TYR A 26 -9.82 -22.74 -0.80
CA TYR A 26 -10.14 -21.59 -1.64
C TYR A 26 -9.91 -20.28 -0.89
N THR A 27 -10.36 -20.16 0.36
CA THR A 27 -10.11 -18.98 1.20
C THR A 27 -8.60 -18.73 1.38
N SER A 28 -7.80 -19.78 1.59
CA SER A 28 -6.34 -19.66 1.67
C SER A 28 -5.72 -19.19 0.37
N LEU A 29 -6.14 -19.73 -0.78
CA LEU A 29 -5.67 -19.31 -2.10
C LEU A 29 -6.04 -17.85 -2.40
N THR A 30 -7.28 -17.45 -2.13
CA THR A 30 -7.73 -16.07 -2.29
C THR A 30 -6.93 -15.11 -1.41
N LYS A 31 -6.63 -15.49 -0.16
CA LYS A 31 -5.77 -14.70 0.73
C LYS A 31 -4.36 -14.54 0.15
N LYS A 32 -3.75 -15.64 -0.31
CA LYS A 32 -2.43 -15.59 -0.97
C LYS A 32 -2.44 -14.68 -2.18
N TYR A 33 -3.46 -14.81 -3.04
CA TYR A 33 -3.63 -13.98 -4.22
C TYR A 33 -3.72 -12.49 -3.88
N LYS A 34 -4.57 -12.12 -2.92
CA LYS A 34 -4.67 -10.72 -2.44
C LYS A 34 -3.34 -10.20 -1.88
N ASN A 35 -2.61 -11.03 -1.15
CA ASN A 35 -1.29 -10.66 -0.64
C ASN A 35 -0.29 -10.40 -1.79
N TYR A 36 -0.31 -11.22 -2.84
CA TYR A 36 0.54 -10.98 -4.03
C TYR A 36 0.19 -9.69 -4.76
N GLN A 37 -1.10 -9.36 -4.85
CA GLN A 37 -1.53 -8.09 -5.46
C GLN A 37 -1.04 -6.87 -4.67
N GLY A 38 -1.19 -6.90 -3.34
CA GLY A 38 -0.65 -5.83 -2.47
C GLY A 38 0.85 -5.68 -2.63
N TYR A 39 1.59 -6.80 -2.56
CA TYR A 39 3.04 -6.80 -2.73
C TYR A 39 3.49 -6.28 -4.11
N LEU A 40 2.79 -6.66 -5.18
CA LEU A 40 3.10 -6.20 -6.52
C LEU A 40 2.95 -4.67 -6.65
N ALA A 41 1.93 -4.11 -6.01
CA ALA A 41 1.73 -2.66 -5.98
C ALA A 41 2.87 -1.95 -5.24
N GLU A 42 3.31 -2.49 -4.10
CA GLU A 42 4.47 -1.96 -3.37
C GLU A 42 5.72 -1.97 -4.27
N VAL A 43 5.96 -3.08 -4.99
CA VAL A 43 7.09 -3.18 -5.94
C VAL A 43 7.00 -2.11 -7.03
N PHE A 44 5.82 -1.89 -7.63
CA PHE A 44 5.64 -0.84 -8.64
C PHE A 44 5.91 0.56 -8.09
N MET A 45 5.40 0.86 -6.89
CA MET A 45 5.65 2.14 -6.24
C MET A 45 7.16 2.36 -6.01
N ILE A 46 7.88 1.33 -5.55
CA ILE A 46 9.34 1.39 -5.37
C ILE A 46 10.06 1.60 -6.71
N GLN A 47 9.63 0.94 -7.78
CA GLN A 47 10.21 1.16 -9.11
C GLN A 47 10.00 2.61 -9.59
N ILE A 48 8.87 3.22 -9.27
CA ILE A 48 8.62 4.63 -9.58
C ILE A 48 9.61 5.53 -8.83
N LEU A 49 9.84 5.28 -7.54
CA LEU A 49 10.83 6.03 -6.76
C LEU A 49 12.25 5.87 -7.35
N TRP A 50 12.68 4.64 -7.64
CA TRP A 50 14.01 4.38 -8.21
C TRP A 50 14.21 5.02 -9.58
N ASN A 51 13.25 4.86 -10.49
CA ASN A 51 13.40 5.24 -11.90
C ASN A 51 13.19 6.73 -12.17
N ASN A 52 12.66 7.48 -11.20
CA ASN A 52 12.37 8.91 -11.35
C ASN A 52 13.20 9.82 -10.45
N GLN A 53 14.27 9.31 -9.84
CA GLN A 53 15.25 10.14 -9.14
C GLN A 53 15.78 11.27 -10.04
N ASN A 54 15.90 12.46 -9.46
CA ASN A 54 16.31 13.69 -10.15
C ASN A 54 15.42 14.08 -11.34
N LYS A 55 14.16 13.61 -11.38
CA LYS A 55 13.18 14.01 -12.40
C LYS A 55 12.03 14.79 -11.77
N THR A 56 11.35 15.55 -12.61
CA THR A 56 10.05 16.13 -12.31
C THR A 56 8.99 15.27 -12.98
N ILE A 57 8.07 14.72 -12.20
CA ILE A 57 6.96 13.91 -12.71
C ILE A 57 5.70 14.77 -12.77
N ASP A 58 4.93 14.63 -13.84
CA ASP A 58 3.63 15.28 -13.99
C ASP A 58 2.73 14.99 -12.77
N GLY A 59 2.20 16.06 -12.16
CA GLY A 59 1.38 15.98 -10.96
C GLY A 59 0.14 15.10 -11.11
N LYS A 60 -0.37 14.91 -12.33
CA LYS A 60 -1.58 14.12 -12.60
C LYS A 60 -1.50 12.69 -12.09
N TYR A 61 -0.32 12.06 -12.13
CA TYR A 61 -0.13 10.68 -11.67
C TYR A 61 -0.19 10.53 -10.14
N PHE A 62 -0.12 11.66 -9.43
CA PHE A 62 -0.21 11.75 -7.97
C PHE A 62 -1.45 12.55 -7.53
N HIS A 63 -2.36 12.83 -8.47
CA HIS A 63 -3.53 13.69 -8.27
C HIS A 63 -3.18 15.04 -7.61
N SER A 64 -2.02 15.57 -7.97
CA SER A 64 -1.51 16.86 -7.50
C SER A 64 -1.70 17.92 -8.57
N SER A 65 -2.05 19.14 -8.16
CA SER A 65 -2.10 20.31 -9.05
C SER A 65 -0.71 20.82 -9.45
N LYS A 66 0.34 20.32 -8.80
CA LYS A 66 1.74 20.66 -9.07
C LYS A 66 2.51 19.41 -9.46
N ASP A 67 3.47 19.59 -10.34
CA ASP A 67 4.42 18.55 -10.67
C ASP A 67 5.26 18.15 -9.45
N ILE A 68 5.59 16.87 -9.39
CA ILE A 68 6.32 16.25 -8.29
C ILE A 68 7.80 16.26 -8.63
N LYS A 69 8.54 17.13 -7.94
CA LYS A 69 10.00 17.11 -8.01
C LYS A 69 10.52 15.97 -7.14
N MET A 70 11.00 14.91 -7.77
CA MET A 70 11.60 13.80 -7.05
C MET A 70 12.96 14.22 -6.46
N PRO A 71 13.35 13.64 -5.31
CA PRO A 71 14.68 13.84 -4.76
C PRO A 71 15.76 13.47 -5.76
N ASN A 72 16.93 14.13 -5.67
CA ASN A 72 18.06 13.86 -6.57
C ASN A 72 18.50 12.39 -6.47
N ARG A 73 18.57 11.85 -5.25
CA ARG A 73 18.89 10.45 -5.02
C ARG A 73 18.27 9.94 -3.72
N PHE A 74 17.50 8.86 -3.80
CA PHE A 74 17.16 8.06 -2.62
C PHE A 74 18.39 7.24 -2.22
N VAL A 75 18.81 7.39 -0.97
CA VAL A 75 19.92 6.63 -0.37
C VAL A 75 19.44 5.25 0.04
N PHE A 76 18.18 5.14 0.45
CA PHE A 76 17.58 3.89 0.92
C PHE A 76 16.08 3.89 0.61
N ILE A 77 15.57 2.72 0.19
CA ILE A 77 14.15 2.42 -0.04
C ILE A 77 13.92 1.01 0.48
N ASP A 78 12.98 0.84 1.40
CA ASP A 78 12.72 -0.44 2.07
C ASP A 78 11.24 -0.79 2.11
N HIS A 79 10.98 -2.10 2.09
CA HIS A 79 9.65 -2.68 2.27
C HIS A 79 9.41 -2.98 3.74
N ARG A 80 8.19 -2.70 4.21
CA ARG A 80 7.72 -3.11 5.55
C ARG A 80 8.68 -2.70 6.66
N SER A 81 9.13 -1.46 6.58
CA SER A 81 9.95 -0.89 7.64
C SER A 81 9.12 -0.83 8.92
N ARG A 82 9.61 -1.50 9.96
CA ARG A 82 9.07 -1.40 11.30
C ARG A 82 9.88 -0.35 12.05
N LEU A 83 9.28 0.81 12.27
CA LEU A 83 9.94 1.90 12.99
C LEU A 83 10.10 1.62 14.51
N GLY A 84 9.50 0.53 15.01
CA GLY A 84 9.60 0.06 16.39
C GLY A 84 8.79 -1.23 16.64
N SER A 85 8.70 -1.66 17.91
CA SER A 85 7.95 -2.85 18.34
C SER A 85 6.46 -2.60 18.63
N GLY A 86 5.99 -1.35 18.50
CA GLY A 86 4.60 -0.95 18.75
C GLY A 86 3.63 -1.35 17.64
N HIS A 87 2.38 -1.63 18.00
CA HIS A 87 1.30 -1.93 17.05
C HIS A 87 0.99 -0.71 16.16
N GLY A 88 0.96 -0.91 14.84
CA GLY A 88 0.66 0.17 13.87
C GLY A 88 1.84 1.05 13.47
N MET A 89 3.08 0.54 13.60
CA MET A 89 4.32 1.20 13.14
C MET A 89 4.91 0.52 11.89
N GLU A 90 4.12 -0.29 11.18
CA GLU A 90 4.53 -0.92 9.92
C GLU A 90 4.16 0.03 8.78
N ILE A 91 5.16 0.43 8.01
CA ILE A 91 5.00 1.24 6.80
C ILE A 91 5.28 0.33 5.62
N ASP A 92 4.37 0.26 4.65
CA ASP A 92 4.56 -0.59 3.47
C ASP A 92 5.86 -0.22 2.74
N ILE A 93 6.13 1.07 2.54
CA ILE A 93 7.37 1.58 1.92
C ILE A 93 7.91 2.78 2.69
N TYR A 94 9.19 2.75 3.07
CA TYR A 94 9.92 3.90 3.59
C TYR A 94 11.10 4.20 2.66
N ALA A 95 11.27 5.46 2.26
CA ALA A 95 12.35 5.91 1.39
C ALA A 95 12.97 7.21 1.90
N THR A 96 14.30 7.31 1.84
CA THR A 96 15.05 8.47 2.34
C THR A 96 16.00 9.03 1.29
N ALA A 97 16.04 10.35 1.19
CA ALA A 97 17.02 11.12 0.44
C ALA A 97 17.73 12.11 1.39
N GLY A 98 18.34 11.59 2.45
CA GLY A 98 18.88 12.42 3.53
C GLY A 98 17.76 12.85 4.47
N LEU A 99 17.56 14.15 4.66
CA LEU A 99 16.50 14.69 5.52
C LEU A 99 15.13 14.80 4.82
N ASP A 100 15.05 14.42 3.54
CA ASP A 100 13.81 14.34 2.78
C ASP A 100 13.30 12.90 2.78
N GLN A 101 12.17 12.67 3.44
CA GLN A 101 11.62 11.36 3.71
C GLN A 101 10.32 11.14 2.95
N TRP A 102 10.10 9.90 2.54
CA TRP A 102 8.90 9.45 1.86
C TRP A 102 8.37 8.20 2.56
N ILE A 103 7.08 8.21 2.90
CA ILE A 103 6.37 7.03 3.35
C ILE A 103 5.22 6.73 2.42
N ALA A 104 5.00 5.45 2.15
CA ALA A 104 3.95 5.01 1.26
C ALA A 104 3.14 3.86 1.85
N GLU A 105 1.85 3.87 1.52
CA GLU A 105 0.88 2.85 1.91
C GLU A 105 0.16 2.34 0.65
N SER A 106 -0.02 1.02 0.56
CA SER A 106 -0.66 0.36 -0.56
C SER A 106 -1.99 -0.26 -0.15
N LYS A 107 -3.05 0.10 -0.87
CA LYS A 107 -4.40 -0.45 -0.70
C LYS A 107 -4.91 -0.98 -2.03
N TRP A 108 -4.65 -2.27 -2.25
CA TRP A 108 -5.21 -3.01 -3.39
C TRP A 108 -6.56 -3.63 -3.04
N TRP A 109 -7.62 -2.83 -3.11
CA TRP A 109 -8.98 -3.25 -2.78
C TRP A 109 -9.85 -3.25 -4.04
N SER A 110 -10.28 -4.44 -4.47
CA SER A 110 -11.18 -4.55 -5.61
C SER A 110 -12.61 -4.18 -5.23
N LYS A 111 -13.23 -3.32 -6.04
CA LYS A 111 -14.60 -2.79 -5.97
C LYS A 111 -14.89 -1.99 -4.71
N LYS A 112 -13.87 -1.52 -4.00
CA LYS A 112 -14.02 -0.72 -2.78
C LYS A 112 -12.96 0.39 -2.74
N PRO A 113 -13.36 1.67 -2.87
CA PRO A 113 -12.43 2.77 -2.69
C PRO A 113 -11.96 2.88 -1.24
N VAL A 114 -10.78 3.46 -1.05
CA VAL A 114 -10.23 3.74 0.28
C VAL A 114 -11.08 4.81 0.98
N ASP A 115 -11.45 4.52 2.22
CA ASP A 115 -12.29 5.40 3.03
C ASP A 115 -11.44 6.34 3.93
N ALA A 116 -12.11 7.33 4.52
CA ALA A 116 -11.46 8.34 5.34
C ALA A 116 -10.77 7.77 6.58
N SER A 117 -11.16 6.59 7.07
CA SER A 117 -10.53 5.99 8.26
C SER A 117 -9.09 5.55 7.97
N VAL A 118 -8.84 5.02 6.76
CA VAL A 118 -7.50 4.63 6.32
C VAL A 118 -6.60 5.86 6.19
N VAL A 119 -7.11 6.94 5.58
CA VAL A 119 -6.33 8.18 5.41
C VAL A 119 -5.96 8.78 6.78
N LYS A 120 -6.89 8.81 7.73
CA LYS A 120 -6.62 9.29 9.10
C LYS A 120 -5.53 8.47 9.79
N ASN A 121 -5.57 7.15 9.64
CA ASN A 121 -4.54 6.28 10.21
C ASN A 121 -3.18 6.53 9.54
N PHE A 122 -3.16 6.75 8.23
CA PHE A 122 -1.93 7.04 7.51
C PHE A 122 -1.32 8.40 7.88
N ILE A 123 -2.16 9.43 8.07
CA ILE A 123 -1.73 10.73 8.63
C ILE A 123 -1.12 10.54 10.02
N ALA A 124 -1.80 9.81 10.91
CA ALA A 124 -1.30 9.55 12.26
C ALA A 124 0.04 8.79 12.26
N LEU A 125 0.24 7.88 11.30
CA LEU A 125 1.52 7.22 11.08
C LEU A 125 2.59 8.22 10.62
N GLY A 126 2.27 9.09 9.67
CA GLY A 126 3.14 10.17 9.19
C GLY A 126 3.61 11.10 10.30
N GLU A 127 2.73 11.53 11.19
CA GLU A 127 3.12 12.37 12.34
C GLU A 127 4.10 11.65 13.27
N ARG A 128 3.91 10.35 13.52
CA ARG A 128 4.87 9.56 14.32
C ARG A 128 6.23 9.40 13.65
N VAL A 129 6.25 9.22 12.33
CA VAL A 129 7.51 9.19 11.57
C VAL A 129 8.19 10.54 11.69
N LYS A 130 7.45 11.62 11.49
CA LYS A 130 7.97 12.99 11.58
C LYS A 130 8.57 13.28 12.95
N GLU A 131 7.86 12.96 14.03
CA GLU A 131 8.36 13.11 15.40
C GLU A 131 9.70 12.37 15.58
N LYS A 132 9.75 11.10 15.18
CA LYS A 132 10.96 10.28 15.28
C LYS A 132 12.14 10.83 14.47
N GLU A 133 11.93 11.21 13.21
CA GLU A 133 13.01 11.72 12.35
C GLU A 133 13.56 13.06 12.88
N ILE A 134 12.70 13.90 13.46
CA ILE A 134 13.13 15.13 14.14
C ILE A 134 13.99 14.81 15.36
N GLU A 135 13.62 13.81 16.16
CA GLU A 135 14.41 13.35 17.31
C GLU A 135 15.76 12.74 16.91
N ASP A 136 15.80 11.98 15.81
CA ASP A 136 16.96 11.20 15.35
C ASP A 136 18.02 12.05 14.58
N GLY A 137 17.81 13.36 14.42
CA GLY A 137 18.80 14.27 13.84
C GLY A 137 18.27 15.25 12.80
N GLY A 138 16.97 15.21 12.50
CA GLY A 138 16.27 16.24 11.72
C GLY A 138 15.47 15.71 10.55
N LEU A 139 14.54 16.55 10.08
CA LEU A 139 13.66 16.28 8.95
C LEU A 139 13.42 17.59 8.19
N ASN A 140 13.68 17.60 6.89
CA ASN A 140 13.34 18.72 6.02
C ASN A 140 11.91 18.57 5.49
N THR A 141 11.62 17.45 4.84
CA THR A 141 10.31 17.16 4.28
C THR A 141 9.90 15.72 4.57
N LEU A 142 8.61 15.51 4.83
CA LEU A 142 8.00 14.19 4.85
C LEU A 142 6.86 14.17 3.85
N THR A 143 6.98 13.33 2.83
CA THR A 143 5.96 13.13 1.81
C THR A 143 5.21 11.83 2.08
N LEU A 144 3.89 11.92 2.15
CA LEU A 144 3.00 10.77 2.25
C LEU A 144 2.47 10.44 0.86
N TRP A 145 2.55 9.16 0.47
CA TRP A 145 2.04 8.69 -0.81
C TRP A 145 1.13 7.47 -0.64
N LEU A 146 -0.16 7.62 -0.94
CA LEU A 146 -1.15 6.54 -0.87
C LEU A 146 -1.40 5.95 -2.26
N PHE A 147 -1.19 4.65 -2.41
CA PHE A 147 -1.73 3.91 -3.55
C PHE A 147 -3.10 3.31 -3.21
N ALA A 148 -4.12 3.62 -4.01
CA ALA A 148 -5.49 3.14 -3.86
C ALA A 148 -6.00 2.58 -5.20
N SER A 149 -5.98 1.26 -5.37
CA SER A 149 -6.19 0.63 -6.70
C SER A 149 -7.48 1.05 -7.39
N ASP A 150 -8.57 1.18 -6.60
CA ASP A 150 -9.91 1.51 -7.07
C ASP A 150 -10.34 2.91 -6.59
N GLY A 151 -9.35 3.77 -6.31
CA GLY A 151 -9.52 5.15 -5.90
C GLY A 151 -9.90 5.35 -4.44
N VAL A 152 -10.33 6.57 -4.13
CA VAL A 152 -10.67 7.02 -2.77
C VAL A 152 -12.10 7.56 -2.72
N THR A 153 -12.73 7.47 -1.56
CA THR A 153 -14.03 8.13 -1.33
C THR A 153 -13.88 9.65 -1.31
N LYS A 154 -14.96 10.41 -1.58
CA LYS A 154 -14.93 11.89 -1.52
C LYS A 154 -14.42 12.44 -0.18
N ASN A 155 -14.82 11.81 0.93
CA ASN A 155 -14.36 12.20 2.25
C ASN A 155 -12.87 11.92 2.47
N ALA A 156 -12.37 10.80 1.93
CA ALA A 156 -10.94 10.48 1.95
C ALA A 156 -10.14 11.45 1.07
N GLN A 157 -10.64 11.76 -0.13
CA GLN A 157 -10.02 12.72 -1.05
C GLN A 157 -9.86 14.09 -0.39
N LYS A 158 -10.91 14.60 0.26
CA LYS A 158 -10.84 15.86 0.99
C LYS A 158 -9.73 15.86 2.05
N LEU A 159 -9.61 14.78 2.83
CA LEU A 159 -8.55 14.66 3.83
C LEU A 159 -7.16 14.59 3.20
N ILE A 160 -7.01 13.88 2.08
CA ILE A 160 -5.76 13.78 1.32
C ILE A 160 -5.32 15.17 0.85
N GLU A 161 -6.23 15.93 0.22
CA GLU A 161 -5.98 17.28 -0.28
C GLU A 161 -5.64 18.26 0.85
N GLU A 162 -6.42 18.26 1.94
CA GLU A 162 -6.19 19.11 3.11
C GLU A 162 -4.83 18.89 3.79
N ASN A 163 -4.28 17.68 3.67
CA ASN A 163 -3.00 17.30 4.30
C ASN A 163 -1.85 17.19 3.28
N GLY A 164 -2.06 17.57 2.03
CA GLY A 164 -1.01 17.53 0.99
C GLY A 164 -0.48 16.12 0.69
N ILE A 165 -1.30 15.08 0.89
CA ILE A 165 -0.93 13.70 0.64
C ILE A 165 -0.99 13.44 -0.87
N LEU A 166 0.04 12.81 -1.42
CA LEU A 166 0.04 12.34 -2.80
C LEU A 166 -0.77 11.05 -2.89
N TRP A 167 -1.49 10.84 -3.99
CA TRP A 167 -2.14 9.55 -4.19
C TRP A 167 -2.29 9.13 -5.65
N SER A 168 -2.25 7.82 -5.86
CA SER A 168 -2.30 7.20 -7.18
C SER A 168 -3.26 6.03 -7.20
N THR A 169 -3.88 5.82 -8.34
CA THR A 169 -4.70 4.65 -8.67
C THR A 169 -3.91 3.65 -9.48
N LYS A 170 -4.53 2.49 -9.75
CA LYS A 170 -3.94 1.51 -10.65
C LYS A 170 -3.71 2.08 -12.05
N ASP A 171 -4.59 2.93 -12.56
CA ASP A 171 -4.47 3.47 -13.91
C ASP A 171 -3.29 4.45 -13.99
N ASP A 172 -3.04 5.24 -12.93
CA ASP A 172 -1.89 6.15 -12.87
C ASP A 172 -0.56 5.41 -12.89
N LEU A 173 -0.47 4.24 -12.23
CA LEU A 173 0.77 3.46 -12.21
C LEU A 173 1.03 2.68 -13.51
N ASN A 174 0.02 2.55 -14.40
CA ASN A 174 0.13 1.84 -15.68
C ASN A 174 0.24 2.78 -16.89
N ALA A 175 0.33 4.09 -16.67
CA ALA A 175 0.33 5.11 -17.71
C ALA A 175 1.66 5.21 -18.48
#